data_AF-A0A3B9PA82-F1
#
_entry.id   AF-A0A3B9PA82-F1
#
_cell.length_a   1.000
_cell.length_b   1.000
_cell.length_c   1.000
_cell.angle_alpha   90.00
_cell.angle_beta   90.00
_cell.angle_gamma   90.00
#
_symmetry.space_group_name_H-M   'P 1'
#
loop_
_entity.id
_entity.type
_entity.pdbx_description
1 polymer ?
#
loop_
_entity_poly.entity_id
_entity_poly.type
_entity_poly.pdbx_seq_one_letter_code
_entity_poly.pdbx_strand_id
1 'polypeptide(L)'
;MGRTLPSATQLMLQEEASLARFRRALRRGDQLVFDDLFTSAQKHISAAAYAAHALPFETFLMAMLLEEHKELMRLREIVERLQEMHA
;
A
#
# COMPACT_ATOMS: atom_id res chain seq x y z
N MET A 1 15.63 -24.78 -18.48
CA MET A 1 14.25 -24.27 -18.38
C MET A 1 14.30 -22.97 -17.59
N GLY A 2 14.26 -21.83 -18.28
CA GLY A 2 14.44 -20.51 -17.67
C GLY A 2 13.35 -20.23 -16.64
N ARG A 3 13.75 -19.74 -15.47
CA ARG A 3 12.83 -19.36 -14.39
C ARG A 3 11.95 -18.23 -14.91
N THR A 4 10.65 -18.47 -15.05
CA THR A 4 9.66 -17.42 -15.31
C THR A 4 9.81 -16.37 -14.21
N LEU A 5 9.94 -15.11 -14.61
CA LEU A 5 9.96 -14.01 -13.65
C LEU A 5 8.63 -13.99 -12.87
N PRO A 6 8.67 -13.80 -11.54
CA PRO A 6 7.46 -13.73 -10.75
C PRO A 6 6.63 -12.51 -11.17
N SER A 7 5.30 -12.65 -11.18
CA SER A 7 4.40 -11.53 -11.44
C SER A 7 4.43 -10.52 -10.29
N ALA A 8 4.01 -9.28 -10.54
CA ALA A 8 3.90 -8.27 -9.48
C ALA A 8 3.00 -8.74 -8.32
N THR A 9 1.91 -9.45 -8.61
CA THR A 9 1.07 -10.05 -7.57
C THR A 9 1.82 -11.09 -6.75
N GLN A 10 2.61 -11.97 -7.38
CA GLN A 10 3.42 -12.96 -6.68
C GLN A 10 4.49 -12.31 -5.80
N LEU A 11 5.15 -11.26 -6.31
CA LEU A 11 6.12 -10.47 -5.55
C LEU A 11 5.46 -9.82 -4.33
N MET A 12 4.29 -9.21 -4.49
CA MET A 12 3.57 -8.58 -3.38
C MET A 12 3.21 -9.59 -2.28
N LEU A 13 2.69 -10.77 -2.65
CA LEU A 13 2.38 -11.83 -1.69
C LEU A 13 3.64 -12.36 -0.97
N GLN A 14 4.78 -12.41 -1.68
CA GLN A 14 6.06 -12.77 -1.08
C GLN A 14 6.53 -11.72 -0.06
N GLU A 15 6.41 -10.43 -0.38
CA GLU A 15 6.76 -9.34 0.53
C GLU A 15 5.84 -9.30 1.76
N GLU A 16 4.53 -9.49 1.57
CA GLU A 16 3.56 -9.58 2.67
C GLU A 16 3.90 -10.76 3.61
N ALA A 17 4.21 -11.92 3.04
CA ALA A 17 4.61 -13.10 3.79
C ALA A 17 5.96 -12.89 4.52
N SER A 18 6.92 -12.18 3.92
CA SER A 18 8.22 -11.87 4.54
C SER A 18 8.06 -11.02 5.80
N LEU A 19 7.05 -10.15 5.82
CA LEU A 19 6.70 -9.28 6.94
C LEU A 19 5.76 -9.89 7.97
N ALA A 20 5.36 -11.16 7.82
CA ALA A 20 4.44 -11.83 8.74
C ALA A 20 4.93 -11.85 10.21
N ARG A 21 6.25 -11.86 10.46
CA ARG A 21 6.81 -11.74 11.82
C ARG A 21 6.63 -10.32 12.38
N PHE A 22 6.88 -9.31 11.56
CA PHE A 22 6.66 -7.90 11.94
C PHE A 22 5.18 -7.67 12.26
N ARG A 23 4.28 -8.07 11.35
CA ARG A 23 2.82 -7.99 11.56
C ARG A 23 2.40 -8.63 12.87
N ARG A 24 2.90 -9.84 13.20
CA ARG A 24 2.55 -10.54 14.44
C ARG A 24 3.02 -9.82 15.71
N ALA A 25 4.06 -9.00 15.63
CA ALA A 25 4.55 -8.20 16.77
C ALA A 25 3.71 -6.94 17.02
N LEU A 26 2.90 -6.52 16.04
CA LEU A 26 2.01 -5.36 16.16
C LEU A 26 0.80 -5.66 17.06
N ARG A 27 0.25 -4.61 17.69
CA ARG A 27 -1.03 -4.70 18.40
C ARG A 27 -2.16 -5.03 17.41
N ARG A 28 -3.26 -5.60 17.89
CA ARG A 28 -4.39 -6.00 17.02
C ARG A 28 -4.92 -4.87 16.14
N GLY A 29 -4.99 -3.64 16.66
CA GLY A 29 -5.40 -2.48 15.86
C GLY A 29 -4.43 -2.17 14.72
N ASP A 30 -3.14 -2.12 15.03
CA ASP A 30 -2.07 -1.86 14.07
C ASP A 30 -1.94 -2.97 13.02
N GLN A 31 -2.27 -4.22 13.36
CA GLN A 31 -2.34 -5.32 12.38
C GLN A 31 -3.38 -5.06 11.30
N LEU A 32 -4.55 -4.52 11.67
CA LEU A 32 -5.60 -4.21 10.70
C LEU A 32 -5.17 -3.07 9.76
N VAL A 33 -4.53 -2.04 10.31
CA VAL A 33 -3.98 -0.92 9.51
C VAL A 33 -2.89 -1.44 8.56
N PHE A 34 -2.02 -2.31 9.05
CA PHE A 34 -0.97 -2.92 8.24
C PHE A 34 -1.54 -3.74 7.07
N ASP A 35 -2.58 -4.55 7.30
CA ASP A 35 -3.24 -5.33 6.25
C ASP A 35 -3.93 -4.43 5.21
N ASP A 36 -4.51 -3.31 5.67
CA ASP A 36 -5.14 -2.33 4.78
C ASP A 36 -4.12 -1.62 3.88
N LEU A 37 -2.89 -1.37 4.37
CA LEU A 37 -1.79 -0.85 3.54
C LEU A 37 -1.47 -1.81 2.38
N PHE A 38 -1.40 -3.13 2.63
CA PHE A 38 -1.20 -4.09 1.53
C PHE A 38 -2.39 -4.14 0.56
N THR A 39 -3.60 -3.95 1.09
CA THR A 39 -4.82 -3.85 0.27
C THR A 39 -4.82 -2.57 -0.59
N SER A 40 -4.30 -1.45 -0.07
CA SER A 40 -4.19 -0.21 -0.83
C SER A 40 -3.13 -0.31 -1.93
N ALA A 41 -1.99 -0.96 -1.65
CA ALA A 41 -0.94 -1.24 -2.64
C ALA A 41 -1.44 -2.10 -3.81
N GLN A 42 -2.37 -3.04 -3.57
CA GLN A 42 -2.96 -3.91 -4.60
C GLN A 42 -3.58 -3.13 -5.76
N LYS A 43 -4.15 -1.94 -5.49
CA LYS A 43 -4.75 -1.06 -6.50
C LYS A 43 -3.76 -0.64 -7.59
N HIS A 44 -2.46 -0.73 -7.29
CA HIS A 44 -1.36 -0.31 -8.15
C HIS A 44 -0.53 -1.48 -8.69
N ILE A 45 -1.00 -2.72 -8.59
CA ILE A 45 -0.28 -3.91 -9.11
C ILE A 45 0.12 -3.75 -10.58
N SER A 46 -0.74 -3.19 -11.42
CA SER A 46 -0.44 -2.97 -12.84
C SER A 46 0.69 -1.95 -13.04
N ALA A 47 0.70 -0.87 -12.25
CA ALA A 47 1.77 0.12 -12.27
C ALA A 47 3.09 -0.47 -11.74
N ALA A 48 3.02 -1.30 -10.69
CA ALA A 48 4.17 -2.01 -10.15
C ALA A 48 4.76 -3.01 -11.16
N ALA A 49 3.90 -3.75 -11.88
CA ALA A 49 4.30 -4.65 -12.96
C ALA A 49 5.00 -3.89 -14.10
N TYR A 50 4.46 -2.72 -14.47
CA TYR A 50 5.02 -1.88 -15.51
C TYR A 50 6.40 -1.31 -15.13
N ALA A 51 6.57 -0.88 -13.87
CA ALA A 51 7.82 -0.33 -13.39
C ALA A 51 9.00 -1.32 -13.49
N ALA A 52 8.71 -2.64 -13.47
CA ALA A 52 9.70 -3.71 -13.53
C ALA A 52 10.92 -3.47 -12.61
N HIS A 53 10.67 -2.84 -11.46
CA HIS A 53 11.72 -2.31 -10.59
C HIS A 53 12.54 -3.44 -9.97
N ALA A 54 13.85 -3.22 -9.80
CA ALA A 54 14.77 -4.22 -9.24
C ALA A 54 14.44 -4.55 -7.76
N LEU A 55 13.79 -3.61 -7.07
CA LEU A 55 13.34 -3.74 -5.68
C LEU A 55 11.81 -3.58 -5.65
N PRO A 56 11.04 -4.68 -5.76
CA PRO A 56 9.57 -4.63 -5.84
C PRO A 56 8.91 -4.01 -4.60
N PHE A 57 9.48 -4.24 -3.42
CA PHE A 57 8.94 -3.72 -2.17
C PHE A 57 8.89 -2.19 -2.13
N GLU A 58 9.90 -1.51 -2.66
CA GLU A 58 9.94 -0.04 -2.72
C GLU A 58 8.78 0.52 -3.55
N THR A 59 8.42 -0.16 -4.64
CA THR A 59 7.28 0.20 -5.48
C THR A 59 5.96 0.03 -4.73
N PHE A 60 5.81 -1.04 -3.93
CA PHE A 60 4.62 -1.23 -3.10
C PHE A 60 4.54 -0.19 -1.97
N LEU A 61 5.65 0.17 -1.34
CA LEU A 61 5.70 1.26 -0.37
C LEU A 61 5.28 2.59 -0.98
N MET A 62 5.75 2.90 -2.20
CA MET A 62 5.35 4.10 -2.92
C MET A 62 3.85 4.09 -3.24
N ALA A 63 3.29 2.93 -3.62
CA ALA A 63 1.86 2.78 -3.84
C ALA A 63 1.03 3.00 -2.56
N MET A 64 1.49 2.50 -1.41
CA MET A 64 0.87 2.75 -0.11
C MET A 64 0.89 4.25 0.21
N LEU A 65 2.05 4.90 0.09
CA LEU A 65 2.19 6.34 0.34
C LEU A 65 1.32 7.18 -0.59
N LEU A 66 1.16 6.76 -1.85
CA LEU A 66 0.29 7.43 -2.81
C LEU A 66 -1.18 7.37 -2.39
N GLU A 67 -1.67 6.21 -1.95
CA GLU A 67 -3.04 6.08 -1.46
C GLU A 67 -3.27 6.87 -0.15
N GLU A 68 -2.31 6.84 0.78
CA GLU A 68 -2.34 7.65 2.00
C GLU A 68 -2.37 9.15 1.68
N HIS A 69 -1.55 9.62 0.74
CA HIS A 69 -1.55 11.02 0.34
C HIS A 69 -2.89 11.44 -0.28
N LYS A 70 -3.51 10.57 -1.09
CA LYS A 70 -4.84 10.81 -1.66
C LYS A 70 -5.92 10.90 -0.58
N GLU A 71 -5.87 10.05 0.44
CA GLU A 71 -6.79 10.12 1.58
C GLU A 71 -6.59 11.40 2.38
N LEU A 72 -5.33 11.78 2.67
CA LEU A 72 -5.03 13.04 3.33
C LEU A 72 -5.56 14.26 2.57
N MET A 73 -5.45 14.29 1.24
CA MET A 73 -6.01 15.36 0.43
C MET A 73 -7.54 15.40 0.53
N ARG A 74 -8.22 14.25 0.41
CA ARG A 74 -9.68 14.16 0.58
C ARG A 74 -10.13 14.65 1.95
N LEU A 75 -9.45 14.23 3.02
CA LEU A 75 -9.80 14.62 4.39
C LEU A 75 -9.61 16.13 4.61
N ARG A 76 -8.56 16.73 4.05
CA ARG A 76 -8.37 18.20 4.09
C ARG A 76 -9.53 18.93 3.42
N GLU A 77 -9.92 18.52 2.21
CA GLU A 77 -11.06 19.12 1.49
C GLU A 77 -12.39 18.96 2.24
N ILE A 78 -12.58 17.85 2.97
CA ILE A 78 -13.78 17.66 3.81
C ILE A 78 -13.75 18.61 5.00
N VAL A 79 -12.61 18.72 5.68
CA VAL A 79 -12.45 19.63 6.83
C VAL A 79 -12.67 21.08 6.42
N GLU A 80 -12.08 21.53 5.31
CA GLU A 80 -12.25 22.88 4.77
C GLU A 80 -13.73 23.18 4.50
N ARG A 81 -14.46 22.29 3.82
CA ARG A 81 -15.90 22.45 3.57
C ARG A 81 -16.73 22.49 4.84
N LEU A 82 -16.42 21.66 5.84
CA LEU A 82 -17.12 21.67 7.12
C LEU A 82 -16.87 22.98 7.88
N GLN A 83 -15.66 23.53 7.80
CA GLN A 83 -15.34 24.83 8.39
C GLN A 83 -16.11 25.96 7.72
N GLU A 84 -16.23 25.95 6.38
CA GLU A 84 -17.02 26.94 5.63
C GLU A 84 -18.52 26.88 5.95
N MET A 85 -19.07 25.69 6.22
CA MET A 85 -20.49 25.53 6.58
C MET A 85 -20.84 26.03 7.99
N HIS A 86 -19.85 26.15 8.86
CA HIS A 86 -20.02 26.58 10.26
C HIS A 86 -19.52 28.01 10.52
N ALA A 87 -19.00 28.69 9.50
CA ALA A 87 -18.63 30.10 9.52
C ALA A 87 -19.82 30.98 9.07
#